data_AF-D8PNI5-F1
#
_entry.id   AF-D8PNI5-F1
#
_cell.length_a   1.000
_cell.length_b   1.000
_cell.length_c   1.000
_cell.angle_alpha   90.00
_cell.angle_beta   90.00
_cell.angle_gamma   90.00
#
_symmetry.space_group_name_H-M   'P 1'
#
loop_
_entity.id
_entity.type
_entity.pdbx_description
1 polymer ?
#
loop_
_entity_poly.entity_id
_entity_poly.type
_entity_poly.pdbx_seq_one_letter_code
_entity_poly.pdbx_strand_id
1 'polypeptide(L)'
;MSLLVPALRVVMAFTNVWETYKTLKMPPPSPRNGGRPTIRALSQRKRDMKGCLAVWLVFCCFTLYERFAEKIISIFIPFYDELKSMVMVFLIVARSRAAEPIYLHIIRPFLKPHTVALDAILEVATMIGDLIFTVATLPLQPFIMWWQARQAEAEYPYDPTQDGTATPKSTSVVSETVSAASVIRESADAVEISSSIR
;
A
#
# COMPACT_ATOMS: atom_id res chain seq x y z
N MET A 1 -22.63 25.59 9.27
CA MET A 1 -21.18 25.83 9.04
C MET A 1 -20.54 24.54 8.53
N SER A 2 -20.52 24.30 7.21
CA SER A 2 -20.33 22.96 6.63
C SER A 2 -19.00 22.72 5.89
N LEU A 3 -18.19 23.75 5.66
CA LEU A 3 -16.97 23.63 4.85
C LEU A 3 -15.68 23.46 5.68
N LEU A 4 -15.65 23.96 6.92
CA LEU A 4 -14.45 23.92 7.76
C LEU A 4 -14.04 22.48 8.13
N VAL A 5 -14.99 21.64 8.54
CA VAL A 5 -14.74 20.24 8.90
C VAL A 5 -14.18 19.43 7.73
N PRO A 6 -14.80 19.42 6.53
CA PRO A 6 -14.24 18.71 5.39
C PRO A 6 -12.91 19.32 4.93
N ALA A 7 -12.74 20.66 4.97
CA ALA A 7 -11.46 21.28 4.64
C ALA A 7 -10.34 20.86 5.60
N LEU A 8 -10.61 20.81 6.90
CA LEU A 8 -9.65 20.34 7.92
C LEU A 8 -9.30 18.86 7.72
N ARG A 9 -10.26 18.02 7.32
CA ARG A 9 -9.99 16.62 6.96
C ARG A 9 -9.10 16.50 5.72
N VAL A 10 -9.35 17.30 4.69
CA VAL A 10 -8.52 17.31 3.48
C VAL A 10 -7.10 17.77 3.79
N VAL A 11 -6.94 18.84 4.59
CA VAL A 11 -5.63 19.31 5.04
C VAL A 11 -4.92 18.23 5.86
N MET A 12 -5.62 17.58 6.80
CA MET A 12 -5.04 16.51 7.61
C MET A 12 -4.62 15.31 6.76
N ALA A 13 -5.49 14.86 5.84
CA ALA A 13 -5.19 13.79 4.90
C ALA A 13 -3.99 14.15 4.01
N PHE A 14 -3.95 15.38 3.47
CA PHE A 14 -2.84 15.87 2.65
C PHE A 14 -1.53 15.86 3.44
N THR A 15 -1.53 16.35 4.69
CA THR A 15 -0.32 16.31 5.52
C THR A 15 0.12 14.88 5.84
N ASN A 16 -0.81 13.96 6.09
CA ASN A 16 -0.49 12.56 6.34
C ASN A 16 0.09 11.90 5.09
N VAL A 17 -0.51 12.11 3.92
CA VAL A 17 -0.03 11.60 2.63
C VAL A 17 1.35 12.16 2.29
N TRP A 18 1.58 13.45 2.57
CA TRP A 18 2.87 14.10 2.35
C TRP A 18 3.99 13.49 3.21
N GLU A 19 3.71 13.23 4.50
CA GLU A 19 4.66 12.55 5.38
C GLU A 19 4.89 11.09 4.95
N THR A 20 3.85 10.37 4.53
CA THR A 20 4.00 9.02 3.94
C THR A 20 4.86 9.07 2.68
N TYR A 21 4.64 10.03 1.79
CA TYR A 21 5.44 10.20 0.58
C TYR A 21 6.92 10.48 0.90
N LYS A 22 7.20 11.36 1.87
CA LYS A 22 8.58 11.64 2.31
C LYS A 22 9.26 10.44 2.96
N THR A 23 8.54 9.69 3.78
CA THR A 23 9.09 8.51 4.50
C THR A 23 9.33 7.30 3.60
N LEU A 24 8.58 7.17 2.50
CA LEU A 24 8.78 6.09 1.53
C LEU A 24 10.04 6.28 0.69
N LYS A 25 10.47 7.52 0.44
CA LYS A 25 11.71 7.80 -0.29
C LYS A 25 12.92 7.17 0.40
N MET A 26 13.74 6.49 -0.38
CA MET A 26 14.96 5.87 0.14
C MET A 26 15.95 6.95 0.60
N PRO A 27 16.67 6.73 1.71
CA PRO A 27 17.69 7.69 2.15
C PRO A 27 18.75 7.87 1.06
N PRO A 28 19.24 9.09 0.84
CA PRO A 28 20.19 9.37 -0.23
C PRO A 28 21.45 8.49 -0.08
N PRO A 29 21.93 7.90 -1.18
CA PRO A 29 23.10 7.03 -1.15
C PRO A 29 24.31 7.83 -0.67
N SER A 30 25.01 7.30 0.35
CA SER A 30 26.22 7.96 0.85
C SER A 30 27.38 7.71 -0.12
N PRO A 31 28.02 8.75 -0.68
CA PRO A 31 29.17 8.59 -1.57
C PRO A 31 30.37 7.95 -0.86
N ARG A 32 30.41 8.05 0.49
CA ARG A 32 31.47 7.50 1.33
C ARG A 32 31.40 5.97 1.50
N ASN A 33 30.28 5.33 1.13
CA ASN A 33 30.04 3.91 1.39
C ASN A 33 29.65 3.13 0.11
N GLY A 34 30.19 3.54 -1.04
CA GLY A 34 29.96 2.86 -2.32
C GLY A 34 28.49 2.84 -2.73
N GLY A 35 27.71 3.89 -2.38
CA GLY A 35 26.28 3.99 -2.69
C GLY A 35 25.35 3.24 -1.75
N ARG A 36 25.85 2.48 -0.76
CA ARG A 36 25.01 1.77 0.22
C ARG A 36 24.56 2.72 1.35
N PRO A 37 23.27 2.78 1.70
CA PRO A 37 22.78 3.59 2.80
C PRO A 37 23.34 3.12 4.15
N THR A 38 23.62 4.06 5.06
CA THR A 38 24.22 3.76 6.36
C THR A 38 23.23 3.02 7.28
N ILE A 39 23.74 2.14 8.15
CA ILE A 39 22.91 1.39 9.13
C ILE A 39 22.08 2.36 9.99
N ARG A 40 22.64 3.53 10.33
CA ARG A 40 21.94 4.60 11.06
C ARG A 40 20.77 5.15 10.27
N ALA A 41 20.96 5.47 8.98
CA ALA A 41 19.89 5.97 8.11
C ALA A 41 18.76 4.93 7.95
N LEU A 42 19.10 3.64 7.84
CA LEU A 42 18.11 2.55 7.78
C LEU A 42 17.32 2.42 9.09
N SER A 43 17.99 2.53 10.24
CA SER A 43 17.33 2.50 11.55
C SER A 43 16.42 3.71 11.78
N GLN A 44 16.82 4.89 11.31
CA GLN A 44 16.01 6.11 11.38
C GLN A 44 14.75 5.97 10.54
N ARG A 45 14.88 5.51 9.29
CA ARG A 45 13.73 5.24 8.41
C ARG A 45 12.72 4.28 9.05
N LYS A 46 13.20 3.22 9.71
CA LYS A 46 12.30 2.27 10.40
C LYS A 46 11.53 2.93 11.55
N ARG A 47 12.12 3.91 12.24
CA ARG A 47 11.43 4.71 13.26
C ARG A 47 10.41 5.66 12.63
N ASP A 48 10.81 6.37 11.58
CA ASP A 48 9.95 7.33 10.89
C ASP A 48 8.73 6.63 10.25
N MET A 49 8.92 5.43 9.69
CA MET A 49 7.84 4.59 9.15
C MET A 49 6.81 4.22 10.23
N LYS A 50 7.29 3.83 11.43
CA LYS A 50 6.42 3.51 12.56
C LYS A 50 5.67 4.75 13.06
N GLY A 51 6.34 5.90 13.11
CA GLY A 51 5.72 7.18 13.44
C GLY A 51 4.65 7.58 12.43
N CYS A 52 4.90 7.37 11.14
CA CYS A 52 3.93 7.63 10.09
C CYS A 52 2.65 6.78 10.27
N LEU A 53 2.79 5.46 10.48
CA LEU A 53 1.62 4.60 10.73
C LEU A 53 0.86 4.97 12.01
N ALA A 54 1.57 5.42 13.05
CA ALA A 54 0.95 5.90 14.28
C ALA A 54 0.05 7.12 14.04
N VAL A 55 0.49 8.07 13.21
CA VAL A 55 -0.33 9.24 12.85
C VAL A 55 -1.59 8.83 12.08
N TRP A 56 -1.47 7.88 11.16
CA TRP A 56 -2.63 7.31 10.44
C TRP A 56 -3.63 6.65 11.40
N LEU A 57 -3.14 5.91 12.39
CA LEU A 57 -4.01 5.28 13.38
C LEU A 57 -4.77 6.32 14.20
N VAL A 58 -4.09 7.36 14.69
CA VAL A 58 -4.73 8.45 15.45
C VAL A 58 -5.80 9.14 14.60
N PHE A 59 -5.52 9.36 13.30
CA PHE A 59 -6.50 9.89 12.36
C PHE A 59 -7.74 9.00 12.21
N CYS A 60 -7.56 7.69 12.07
CA CYS A 60 -8.67 6.74 12.01
C CYS A 60 -9.50 6.72 13.29
N CYS A 61 -8.84 6.64 14.47
CA CYS A 61 -9.50 6.70 15.76
C CYS A 61 -10.29 8.00 15.92
N PHE A 62 -9.72 9.14 15.50
CA PHE A 62 -10.40 10.41 15.54
C PHE A 62 -11.64 10.43 14.62
N THR A 63 -11.51 9.92 13.39
CA THR A 63 -12.64 9.84 12.45
C THR A 63 -13.77 8.96 12.98
N LEU A 64 -13.43 7.86 13.66
CA LEU A 64 -14.40 7.02 14.36
C LEU A 64 -15.05 7.79 15.52
N TYR A 65 -14.24 8.43 16.37
CA TYR A 65 -14.74 9.23 17.48
C TYR A 65 -15.70 10.31 17.00
N GLU A 66 -15.39 11.03 15.92
CA GLU A 66 -16.27 12.05 15.35
C GLU A 66 -17.64 11.46 14.98
N ARG A 67 -17.68 10.28 14.34
CA ARG A 67 -18.93 9.58 14.00
C ARG A 67 -19.72 9.11 15.22
N PHE A 68 -19.04 8.75 16.32
CA PHE A 68 -19.69 8.37 17.57
C PHE A 68 -20.16 9.59 18.37
N ALA A 69 -19.31 10.60 18.48
CA ALA A 69 -19.52 11.84 19.21
C ALA A 69 -20.67 12.66 18.62
N GLU A 70 -20.81 12.73 17.28
CA GLU A 70 -21.97 13.38 16.66
C GLU A 70 -23.29 12.76 17.10
N LYS A 71 -23.36 11.43 17.19
CA LYS A 71 -24.57 10.71 17.64
C LYS A 71 -24.86 10.94 19.11
N ILE A 72 -23.83 11.01 19.95
CA ILE A 72 -23.96 11.11 21.40
C ILE A 72 -24.16 12.55 21.86
N ILE A 73 -23.48 13.53 21.26
CA ILE A 73 -23.51 14.92 21.73
C ILE A 73 -24.63 15.75 21.11
N SER A 74 -25.14 15.38 19.91
CA SER A 74 -26.29 16.08 19.31
C SER A 74 -27.55 16.05 20.19
N ILE A 75 -27.65 15.09 21.13
CA ILE A 75 -28.77 15.01 22.07
C ILE A 75 -28.60 15.95 23.28
N PHE A 76 -27.39 16.43 23.57
CA PHE A 76 -27.04 17.02 24.86
C PHE A 76 -26.71 18.51 24.79
N ILE A 77 -26.00 18.99 23.75
CA ILE A 77 -25.48 20.37 23.72
C ILE A 77 -25.63 21.02 22.33
N PRO A 78 -26.32 22.17 22.21
CA PRO A 78 -26.50 22.89 20.94
C PRO A 78 -25.28 23.69 20.45
N PHE A 79 -24.17 23.77 21.21
CA PHE A 79 -22.96 24.55 20.87
C PHE A 79 -21.73 23.68 20.52
N TYR A 80 -21.95 22.45 20.03
CA TYR A 80 -20.87 21.48 19.78
C TYR A 80 -20.00 21.82 18.56
N ASP A 81 -20.55 22.51 17.56
CA ASP A 81 -19.84 22.77 16.29
C ASP A 81 -18.54 23.58 16.46
N GLU A 82 -18.51 24.50 17.44
CA GLU A 82 -17.31 25.29 17.73
C GLU A 82 -16.23 24.47 18.45
N LEU A 83 -16.63 23.69 19.46
CA LEU A 83 -15.74 22.76 20.18
C LEU A 83 -15.16 21.71 19.23
N LYS A 84 -15.96 21.23 18.29
CA LYS A 84 -15.54 20.31 17.24
C LYS A 84 -14.37 20.89 16.43
N SER A 85 -14.47 22.15 16.01
CA SER A 85 -13.41 22.81 15.24
C SER A 85 -12.13 23.01 16.06
N MET A 86 -12.25 23.37 17.35
CA MET A 86 -11.12 23.54 18.28
C MET A 86 -10.36 22.23 18.52
N VAL A 87 -11.07 21.12 18.74
CA VAL A 87 -10.45 19.80 18.90
C VAL A 87 -9.72 19.37 17.62
N MET A 88 -10.30 19.67 16.45
CA MET A 88 -9.69 19.39 15.16
C MET A 88 -8.35 20.13 14.99
N VAL A 89 -8.34 21.43 15.28
CA VAL A 89 -7.13 22.26 15.20
C VAL A 89 -6.10 21.82 16.23
N PHE A 90 -6.54 21.51 17.45
CA PHE A 90 -5.68 20.96 18.49
C PHE A 90 -4.99 19.66 18.05
N LEU A 91 -5.72 18.77 17.36
CA LEU A 91 -5.15 17.53 16.81
C LEU A 91 -4.14 17.79 15.68
N ILE A 92 -4.40 18.75 14.81
CA ILE A 92 -3.46 19.16 13.75
C ILE A 92 -2.16 19.66 14.38
N VAL A 93 -2.21 20.42 15.48
CA VAL A 93 -1.03 20.92 16.19
C VAL A 93 -0.34 19.80 16.97
N ALA A 94 -1.11 18.99 17.72
CA ALA A 94 -0.61 17.89 18.53
C ALA A 94 0.13 16.84 17.69
N ARG A 95 -0.27 16.63 16.43
CA ARG A 95 0.44 15.75 15.48
C ARG A 95 1.94 16.07 15.34
N SER A 96 2.32 17.36 15.38
CA SER A 96 3.72 17.78 15.15
C SER A 96 4.65 17.57 16.36
N ARG A 97 4.11 17.43 17.57
CA ARG A 97 4.87 17.44 18.84
C ARG A 97 4.62 16.20 19.70
N ALA A 98 3.51 15.48 19.51
CA ALA A 98 3.12 14.35 20.34
C ALA A 98 3.58 12.98 19.79
N ALA A 99 4.06 12.90 18.54
CA ALA A 99 4.36 11.62 17.88
C ALA A 99 5.32 10.72 18.66
N GLU A 100 6.28 11.29 19.40
CA GLU A 100 7.29 10.52 20.13
C GLU A 100 6.78 10.00 21.50
N PRO A 101 6.20 10.82 22.41
CA PRO A 101 5.66 10.33 23.67
C PRO A 101 4.35 9.55 23.53
N ILE A 102 3.45 9.92 22.60
CA ILE A 102 2.14 9.25 22.40
C ILE A 102 2.34 7.83 21.88
N TYR A 103 3.35 7.61 21.04
CA TYR A 103 3.64 6.30 20.48
C TYR A 103 4.12 5.33 21.55
N LEU A 104 5.01 5.80 22.43
CA LEU A 104 5.55 4.98 23.51
C LEU A 104 4.51 4.66 24.59
N HIS A 105 3.64 5.61 24.95
CA HIS A 105 2.71 5.45 26.07
C HIS A 105 1.34 4.89 25.71
N ILE A 106 0.76 5.28 24.57
CA ILE A 106 -0.64 4.93 24.24
C ILE A 106 -0.68 3.85 23.18
N ILE A 107 0.12 3.99 22.12
CA ILE A 107 0.03 3.11 20.94
C ILE A 107 0.64 1.74 21.23
N ARG A 108 1.79 1.69 21.91
CA ARG A 108 2.47 0.42 22.24
C ARG A 108 1.61 -0.55 23.07
N PRO A 109 0.96 -0.15 24.18
CA PRO A 109 0.10 -1.07 24.93
C PRO A 109 -1.20 -1.41 24.18
N PHE A 110 -1.76 -0.48 23.40
CA PHE A 110 -3.03 -0.71 22.70
C PHE A 110 -2.87 -1.63 21.47
N LEU A 111 -1.73 -1.59 20.77
CA LEU A 111 -1.49 -2.48 19.63
C LEU A 111 -1.11 -3.90 20.05
N LYS A 112 -0.42 -4.08 21.18
CA LYS A 112 0.11 -5.38 21.61
C LYS A 112 -0.93 -6.51 21.62
N PRO A 113 -2.17 -6.33 22.13
CA PRO A 113 -3.18 -7.40 22.10
C PRO A 113 -3.87 -7.56 20.74
N HIS A 114 -3.88 -6.52 19.90
CA HIS A 114 -4.59 -6.53 18.62
C HIS A 114 -3.69 -6.88 17.42
N THR A 115 -2.41 -7.20 17.62
CA THR A 115 -1.49 -7.50 16.51
C THR A 115 -1.97 -8.66 15.65
N VAL A 116 -2.52 -9.72 16.24
CA VAL A 116 -3.02 -10.89 15.51
C VAL A 116 -4.22 -10.53 14.64
N ALA A 117 -5.15 -9.74 15.16
CA ALA A 117 -6.32 -9.30 14.40
C ALA A 117 -5.92 -8.33 13.28
N LEU A 118 -4.98 -7.42 13.53
CA LEU A 118 -4.49 -6.50 12.50
C LEU A 118 -3.75 -7.21 11.38
N ASP A 119 -2.96 -8.24 11.70
CA ASP A 119 -2.24 -9.04 10.70
C ASP A 119 -3.23 -9.81 9.80
N ALA A 120 -4.25 -10.44 10.39
CA ALA A 120 -5.31 -11.13 9.65
C ALA A 120 -6.11 -10.16 8.75
N ILE A 121 -6.45 -8.97 9.25
CA ILE A 121 -7.14 -7.95 8.44
C ILE A 121 -6.25 -7.47 7.28
N LEU A 122 -4.95 -7.32 7.52
CA LEU A 122 -4.00 -6.93 6.48
C LEU A 122 -3.91 -8.00 5.39
N GLU A 123 -3.82 -9.27 5.78
CA GLU A 123 -3.79 -10.40 4.84
C GLU A 123 -5.06 -10.44 3.99
N VAL A 124 -6.23 -10.33 4.62
CA VAL A 124 -7.51 -10.26 3.89
C VAL A 124 -7.55 -9.03 2.97
N ALA A 125 -7.07 -7.87 3.42
CA ALA A 125 -7.02 -6.67 2.61
C ALA A 125 -6.08 -6.83 1.40
N THR A 126 -4.95 -7.53 1.55
CA THR A 126 -4.05 -7.84 0.42
C THR A 126 -4.69 -8.80 -0.57
N MET A 127 -5.38 -9.85 -0.10
CA MET A 127 -6.12 -10.77 -0.97
C MET A 127 -7.24 -10.06 -1.75
N ILE A 128 -7.97 -9.15 -1.08
CA ILE A 128 -8.99 -8.32 -1.73
C ILE A 128 -8.34 -7.37 -2.74
N GLY A 129 -7.20 -6.78 -2.40
CA GLY A 129 -6.43 -5.92 -3.29
C GLY A 129 -6.01 -6.64 -4.57
N ASP A 130 -5.47 -7.85 -4.44
CA ASP A 130 -5.07 -8.69 -5.57
C ASP A 130 -6.27 -9.12 -6.42
N LEU A 131 -7.40 -9.44 -5.77
CA LEU A 131 -8.65 -9.75 -6.46
C LEU A 131 -9.14 -8.55 -7.28
N ILE A 132 -9.22 -7.36 -6.66
CA ILE A 132 -9.64 -6.13 -7.32
C ILE A 132 -8.69 -5.80 -8.48
N PHE A 133 -7.39 -5.90 -8.25
CA PHE A 133 -6.38 -5.64 -9.28
C PHE A 133 -6.54 -6.61 -10.46
N THR A 134 -6.74 -7.89 -10.18
CA THR A 134 -6.98 -8.90 -11.22
C THR A 134 -8.24 -8.58 -12.01
N VAL A 135 -9.35 -8.34 -11.33
CA VAL A 135 -10.64 -8.00 -11.97
C VAL A 135 -10.55 -6.72 -12.80
N ALA A 136 -9.87 -5.68 -12.27
CA ALA A 136 -9.65 -4.43 -12.99
C ALA A 136 -8.73 -4.60 -14.20
N THR A 137 -7.80 -5.56 -14.17
CA THR A 137 -6.86 -5.85 -15.26
C THR A 137 -7.47 -6.78 -16.33
N LEU A 138 -8.48 -7.59 -16.02
CA LEU A 138 -9.18 -8.47 -16.97
C LEU A 138 -9.69 -7.76 -18.25
N PRO A 139 -10.40 -6.62 -18.18
CA PRO A 139 -10.84 -5.92 -19.40
C PRO A 139 -9.68 -5.25 -20.15
N LEU A 140 -8.52 -5.06 -19.51
CA LEU A 140 -7.33 -4.45 -20.11
C LEU A 140 -6.46 -5.45 -20.86
N GLN A 141 -6.57 -6.75 -20.59
CA GLN A 141 -5.81 -7.80 -21.29
C GLN A 141 -5.96 -7.76 -22.83
N PRO A 142 -7.18 -7.76 -23.42
CA PRO A 142 -7.33 -7.72 -24.88
C PRO A 142 -6.77 -6.41 -25.47
N PHE A 143 -6.86 -5.30 -24.72
CA PHE A 143 -6.31 -4.02 -25.13
C PHE A 143 -4.78 -4.03 -25.12
N ILE A 144 -4.15 -4.58 -24.08
CA ILE A 144 -2.70 -4.74 -23.98
C ILE A 144 -2.18 -5.65 -25.10
N MET A 145 -2.85 -6.78 -25.35
CA MET A 145 -2.48 -7.71 -26.43
C MET A 145 -2.61 -7.06 -27.81
N TRP A 146 -3.70 -6.33 -28.06
CA TRP A 146 -3.87 -5.56 -29.29
C TRP A 146 -2.81 -4.47 -29.47
N TRP A 147 -2.49 -3.75 -28.39
CA TRP A 147 -1.48 -2.71 -28.41
C TRP A 147 -0.08 -3.27 -28.68
N GLN A 148 0.27 -4.38 -28.04
CA GLN A 148 1.54 -5.08 -28.26
C GLN A 148 1.63 -5.66 -29.68
N ALA A 149 0.55 -6.23 -30.21
CA ALA A 149 0.50 -6.73 -31.60
C ALA A 149 0.80 -5.61 -32.61
N ARG A 150 0.24 -4.41 -32.39
CA ARG A 150 0.55 -3.23 -33.22
C ARG A 150 2.00 -2.78 -33.14
N GLN A 151 2.65 -2.93 -31.99
CA GLN A 151 4.07 -2.61 -31.87
C GLN A 151 4.95 -3.65 -32.58
N ALA A 152 4.58 -4.93 -32.54
CA ALA A 152 5.32 -6.00 -33.22
C ALA A 152 5.33 -5.83 -34.74
N GLU A 153 4.22 -5.38 -35.33
CA GLU A 153 4.11 -5.07 -36.76
C GLU A 153 4.98 -3.86 -37.18
N ALA A 154 5.27 -2.93 -36.26
CA ALA A 154 6.09 -1.76 -36.54
C ALA A 154 7.60 -2.05 -36.50
N GLU A 155 8.02 -3.07 -35.75
CA GLU A 155 9.45 -3.45 -35.58
C GLU A 155 9.97 -4.34 -36.73
N TYR A 156 9.08 -5.10 -37.41
CA TYR A 156 9.44 -5.93 -38.58
C TYR A 156 8.72 -5.44 -39.85
N PRO A 157 9.36 -4.58 -40.66
CA PRO A 157 8.86 -4.23 -41.98
C PRO A 157 8.70 -5.51 -42.82
N TYR A 158 7.49 -5.78 -43.30
CA TYR A 158 7.19 -6.88 -44.20
C TYR A 158 8.08 -6.79 -45.47
N ASP A 159 9.04 -7.72 -45.60
CA ASP A 159 9.88 -7.91 -46.78
C ASP A 159 9.26 -9.01 -47.66
N PRO A 160 8.76 -8.71 -48.87
CA PRO A 160 8.06 -9.67 -49.72
C PRO A 160 8.97 -10.73 -50.36
N THR A 161 10.26 -10.80 -50.02
CA THR A 161 11.21 -11.76 -50.60
C THR A 161 11.36 -13.08 -49.85
N GLN A 162 10.61 -13.33 -48.77
CA GLN A 162 10.65 -14.58 -48.00
C GLN A 162 9.35 -15.42 -48.05
N ASP A 163 8.64 -15.46 -49.19
CA ASP A 163 7.63 -16.51 -49.41
C ASP A 163 8.29 -17.77 -49.99
N GLY A 164 8.82 -18.57 -49.06
CA GLY A 164 9.41 -19.87 -49.34
C GLY A 164 9.82 -20.55 -48.05
N THR A 165 8.91 -21.32 -47.45
CA THR A 165 9.14 -22.23 -46.31
C THR A 165 9.59 -21.58 -44.99
N ALA A 166 8.65 -21.03 -44.22
CA ALA A 166 8.82 -20.93 -42.77
C ALA A 166 7.48 -20.95 -42.03
N THR A 167 7.22 -22.07 -41.37
CA THR A 167 6.19 -22.29 -40.36
C THR A 167 6.30 -21.23 -39.24
N PRO A 168 5.20 -20.76 -38.61
CA PRO A 168 5.28 -19.65 -37.66
C PRO A 168 5.92 -20.11 -36.35
N LYS A 169 7.06 -19.51 -35.99
CA LYS A 169 7.63 -19.56 -34.63
C LYS A 169 6.83 -18.64 -33.70
N SER A 170 5.62 -19.06 -33.36
CA SER A 170 4.88 -18.53 -32.20
C SER A 170 5.26 -19.32 -30.93
N THR A 171 6.55 -19.42 -30.61
CA THR A 171 7.00 -20.17 -29.42
C THR A 171 8.30 -19.58 -28.89
N SER A 172 8.23 -18.55 -28.05
CA SER A 172 9.32 -18.25 -27.11
C SER A 172 8.88 -17.45 -25.88
N VAL A 173 7.81 -16.66 -25.92
CA VAL A 173 7.42 -15.85 -24.74
C VAL A 173 6.42 -16.58 -23.82
N VAL A 174 5.64 -17.53 -24.32
CA VAL A 174 4.73 -18.36 -23.49
C VAL A 174 5.51 -19.50 -22.77
N SER A 175 6.72 -19.82 -23.22
CA SER A 175 7.49 -20.93 -22.64
C SER A 175 8.11 -20.59 -21.28
N GLU A 176 8.37 -19.33 -20.97
CA GLU A 176 8.89 -18.92 -19.64
C GLU A 176 7.80 -18.92 -18.55
N THR A 177 6.55 -18.58 -18.89
CA THR A 177 5.45 -18.54 -17.91
C THR A 177 4.90 -19.95 -17.59
N VAL A 178 4.88 -20.85 -18.56
CA VAL A 178 4.51 -22.26 -18.33
C VAL A 178 5.62 -23.02 -17.61
N SER A 179 6.91 -22.69 -17.87
CA SER A 179 8.05 -23.31 -17.17
C SER A 179 8.15 -22.86 -15.71
N ALA A 180 7.85 -21.61 -15.39
CA ALA A 180 7.78 -21.15 -13.99
C ALA A 180 6.61 -21.82 -13.23
N ALA A 181 5.45 -22.02 -13.88
CA ALA A 181 4.30 -22.68 -13.28
C ALA A 181 4.49 -24.19 -13.09
N SER A 182 5.24 -24.88 -13.98
CA SER A 182 5.56 -26.31 -13.82
C SER A 182 6.59 -26.56 -12.71
N VAL A 183 7.58 -25.66 -12.56
CA VAL A 183 8.59 -25.77 -11.49
C VAL A 183 7.96 -25.59 -10.10
N ILE A 184 6.95 -24.71 -9.96
CA ILE A 184 6.23 -24.54 -8.68
C ILE A 184 5.40 -25.79 -8.32
N ARG A 185 4.81 -26.46 -9.33
CA ARG A 185 3.99 -27.66 -9.12
C ARG A 185 4.81 -28.87 -8.67
N GLU A 186 6.02 -29.06 -9.21
CA GLU A 186 6.93 -30.16 -8.81
C GLU A 186 7.48 -29.99 -7.38
N SER A 187 7.69 -28.74 -6.92
CA SER A 187 8.06 -28.47 -5.53
C SER A 187 6.93 -28.63 -4.52
N ALA A 188 5.65 -28.56 -4.94
CA ALA A 188 4.52 -28.82 -4.05
C ALA A 188 4.32 -30.33 -3.80
N ASP A 189 4.45 -31.14 -4.85
CA ASP A 189 4.29 -32.61 -4.75
C ASP A 189 5.44 -33.26 -3.96
N ALA A 190 6.67 -32.71 -4.04
CA ALA A 190 7.81 -33.20 -3.26
C ALA A 190 7.67 -32.93 -1.74
N VAL A 191 6.95 -31.86 -1.35
CA VAL A 191 6.69 -31.53 0.06
C VAL A 191 5.56 -32.40 0.64
N GLU A 192 4.55 -32.73 -0.16
CA GLU A 192 3.45 -33.60 0.27
C GLU A 192 3.91 -35.06 0.49
N ILE A 193 4.82 -35.56 -0.36
CA ILE A 193 5.42 -36.91 -0.21
C ILE A 193 6.32 -36.99 1.04
N SER A 194 7.03 -35.92 1.40
CA SER A 194 7.86 -35.90 2.61
C SER A 194 7.05 -35.78 3.91
N SER A 195 5.81 -35.30 3.85
CA SER A 195 4.90 -35.20 5.01
C SER A 195 4.10 -36.49 5.26
N SER A 196 3.99 -37.40 4.29
CA SER A 196 3.28 -38.69 4.43
C SER A 196 4.18 -39.86 4.88
N ILE A 197 5.49 -39.66 5.02
CA ILE A 197 6.46 -40.70 5.40
C ILE A 197 6.99 -40.50 6.84
N ARG A 198 6.45 -39.55 7.61
CA ARG A 198 6.77 -39.36 9.03
C ARG A 198 5.58 -39.67 9.94
#